data_AF-A0A4Q3SZQ3-F1
#
_entry.id   AF-A0A4Q3SZQ3-F1
#
_cell.length_a   1.000
_cell.length_b   1.000
_cell.length_c   1.000
_cell.angle_alpha   90.00
_cell.angle_beta   90.00
_cell.angle_gamma   90.00
#
_symmetry.space_group_name_H-M   'P 1'
#
loop_
_entity.id
_entity.type
_entity.pdbx_description
1 polymer ?
#
loop_
_entity_poly.entity_id
_entity_poly.type
_entity_poly.pdbx_seq_one_letter_code
_entity_poly.pdbx_strand_id
1 'polypeptide(L)'
;MDVAAAVAALERTYGKVVVMGSSMGALSIIRALPQLSNVRGVVLENPMLGLEPLLRDAPQSKGMPPFAITLLTNLVTWRGTFPSVPEAAEVMGGYNGPPLLFIHSQSDQVVPFAHSEILAEAAGRAASTW
;
A
#
# COMPACT_ATOMS: atom_id res chain seq x y z
N MET A 1 7.83 -4.37 -9.04
CA MET A 1 9.08 -4.89 -8.44
C MET A 1 8.68 -5.91 -7.39
N ASP A 2 9.35 -7.06 -7.33
CA ASP A 2 8.98 -8.14 -6.41
C ASP A 2 9.61 -7.89 -5.02
N VAL A 3 8.80 -7.36 -4.09
CA VAL A 3 9.23 -7.06 -2.71
C VAL A 3 9.64 -8.33 -1.97
N ALA A 4 8.90 -9.44 -2.16
CA ALA A 4 9.18 -10.69 -1.46
C ALA A 4 10.53 -11.27 -1.88
N ALA A 5 10.83 -11.28 -3.19
CA ALA A 5 12.12 -11.72 -3.70
C ALA A 5 13.28 -10.86 -3.18
N ALA A 6 13.10 -9.54 -3.14
CA ALA A 6 14.12 -8.61 -2.62
C ALA A 6 14.39 -8.83 -1.12
N VAL A 7 13.33 -8.98 -0.31
CA VAL A 7 13.46 -9.29 1.12
C VAL A 7 14.15 -10.63 1.34
N ALA A 8 13.75 -11.67 0.61
CA ALA A 8 14.36 -13.00 0.73
C ALA A 8 15.87 -12.98 0.40
N ALA A 9 16.30 -12.15 -0.56
CA ALA A 9 17.71 -11.97 -0.86
C ALA A 9 18.47 -11.27 0.28
N LEU A 10 17.87 -10.25 0.91
CA LEU A 10 18.47 -9.53 2.03
C LEU A 10 18.55 -10.39 3.30
N GLU A 11 17.52 -11.17 3.60
CA GLU A 11 17.47 -12.05 4.79
C GLU A 11 18.57 -13.13 4.78
N ARG A 12 19.09 -13.51 3.61
CA ARG A 12 20.23 -14.44 3.50
C ARG A 12 21.55 -13.84 3.98
N THR A 13 21.66 -12.51 3.95
CA THR A 13 22.90 -11.79 4.26
C THR A 13 22.81 -11.06 5.61
N TYR A 14 21.63 -10.56 5.95
CA TYR A 14 21.40 -9.71 7.11
C TYR A 14 20.44 -10.37 8.09
N GLY A 15 20.80 -10.39 9.38
CA GLY A 15 19.96 -10.98 10.44
C GLY A 15 18.78 -10.11 10.89
N LYS A 16 18.67 -8.86 10.40
CA LYS A 16 17.57 -7.94 10.68
C LYS A 16 17.26 -7.11 9.44
N VAL A 17 16.07 -7.28 8.89
CA VAL A 17 15.58 -6.52 7.74
C VAL A 17 14.36 -5.70 8.16
N VAL A 18 14.33 -4.43 7.77
CA VAL A 18 13.17 -3.55 7.89
C VAL A 18 12.82 -3.10 6.48
N VAL A 19 11.54 -3.07 6.14
CA VAL A 19 11.06 -2.63 4.83
C VAL A 19 10.35 -1.29 4.94
N MET A 20 10.61 -0.42 3.98
CA MET A 20 9.97 0.89 3.88
C MET A 20 9.54 1.14 2.44
N GLY A 21 8.38 1.74 2.26
CA GLY A 21 7.95 2.24 0.96
C GLY A 21 7.06 3.46 1.11
N SER A 22 7.03 4.26 0.05
CA SER A 22 6.16 5.43 -0.11
C SER A 22 5.14 5.17 -1.21
N SER A 23 3.90 5.65 -1.06
CA SER A 23 2.90 5.67 -2.11
C SER A 23 2.69 4.28 -2.75
N MET A 24 3.00 4.11 -4.04
CA MET A 24 2.93 2.81 -4.74
C MET A 24 3.86 1.75 -4.14
N GLY A 25 5.01 2.17 -3.59
CA GLY A 25 5.95 1.28 -2.91
C GLY A 25 5.38 0.73 -1.60
N ALA A 26 4.67 1.57 -0.84
CA ALA A 26 3.97 1.15 0.37
C ALA A 26 2.85 0.14 0.04
N LEU A 27 2.05 0.42 -0.99
CA LEU A 27 1.03 -0.52 -1.50
C LEU A 27 1.66 -1.86 -1.95
N SER A 28 2.82 -1.80 -2.61
CA SER A 28 3.54 -3.00 -3.05
C SER A 28 4.02 -3.84 -1.86
N ILE A 29 4.50 -3.18 -0.79
CA ILE A 29 4.86 -3.86 0.45
C ILE A 29 3.63 -4.49 1.10
N ILE A 30 2.52 -3.75 1.24
CA ILE A 30 1.28 -4.26 1.83
C ILE A 30 0.86 -5.56 1.14
N ARG A 31 0.82 -5.56 -0.19
CA ARG A 31 0.45 -6.75 -0.98
C ARG A 31 1.43 -7.92 -0.85
N ALA A 32 2.68 -7.65 -0.52
CA ALA A 32 3.69 -8.67 -0.29
C ALA A 32 3.71 -9.19 1.15
N LEU A 33 3.07 -8.51 2.12
CA LEU A 33 3.11 -8.87 3.55
C LEU A 33 2.83 -10.36 3.84
N PRO A 34 1.84 -11.03 3.20
CA PRO A 34 1.58 -12.45 3.45
C PRO A 34 2.77 -13.38 3.12
N GLN A 35 3.73 -12.89 2.34
CA GLN A 35 4.92 -13.62 1.90
C GLN A 35 6.18 -13.24 2.68
N LEU A 36 6.13 -12.21 3.54
CA LEU A 36 7.27 -11.75 4.33
C LEU A 36 7.28 -12.46 5.69
N SER A 37 8.35 -13.20 5.99
CA SER A 37 8.41 -14.03 7.20
C SER A 37 9.33 -13.50 8.30
N ASN A 38 10.43 -12.81 7.97
CA ASN A 38 11.43 -12.39 8.97
C ASN A 38 11.75 -10.89 8.99
N VAL A 39 10.89 -10.05 8.41
CA VAL A 39 11.04 -8.60 8.55
C VAL A 39 10.75 -8.16 9.99
N ARG A 40 11.56 -7.26 10.53
CA ARG A 40 11.50 -6.79 11.93
C ARG A 40 10.55 -5.62 12.13
N GLY A 41 10.15 -4.98 11.06
CA GLY A 41 9.25 -3.83 11.03
C GLY A 41 8.99 -3.39 9.61
N VAL A 42 7.90 -2.63 9.45
CA VAL A 42 7.44 -2.11 8.17
C VAL A 42 7.10 -0.64 8.35
N VAL A 43 7.59 0.21 7.47
CA VAL A 43 7.25 1.63 7.41
C VAL A 43 6.48 1.91 6.12
N LEU A 44 5.26 2.38 6.27
CA LEU A 44 4.34 2.72 5.19
C LEU A 44 4.19 4.24 5.16
N GLU A 45 4.95 4.88 4.28
CA GLU A 45 4.81 6.29 4.01
C GLU A 45 3.71 6.50 2.97
N ASN A 46 2.79 7.43 3.26
CA ASN A 46 1.63 7.81 2.44
C ASN A 46 1.03 6.68 1.59
N PRO A 47 0.68 5.52 2.19
CA PRO A 47 0.17 4.39 1.45
C PRO A 47 -1.18 4.71 0.83
N MET A 48 -1.36 4.20 -0.39
CA MET A 48 -2.65 4.21 -1.07
C MET A 48 -3.36 2.86 -0.93
N LEU A 49 -4.69 2.87 -0.98
CA LEU A 49 -5.51 1.65 -0.98
C LEU A 49 -5.37 0.85 -2.27
N GLY A 50 -5.17 1.55 -3.38
CA GLY A 50 -5.13 1.00 -4.72
C GLY A 50 -5.23 2.10 -5.77
N LEU A 51 -5.03 1.73 -7.03
CA LEU A 51 -5.05 2.68 -8.13
C LEU A 51 -6.44 3.29 -8.37
N GLU A 52 -7.50 2.49 -8.31
CA GLU A 52 -8.86 2.98 -8.53
C GLU A 52 -9.32 3.93 -7.41
N PRO A 53 -9.17 3.61 -6.11
CA PRO A 53 -9.40 4.59 -5.04
C PRO A 53 -8.56 5.85 -5.19
N LEU A 54 -7.27 5.73 -5.54
CA LEU A 54 -6.41 6.89 -5.75
C LEU A 54 -6.96 7.79 -6.86
N LEU A 55 -7.29 7.22 -8.02
CA LEU A 55 -7.83 7.97 -9.14
C LEU A 55 -9.19 8.58 -8.83
N ARG A 56 -10.07 7.86 -8.13
CA ARG A 56 -11.38 8.36 -7.72
C ARG A 56 -11.29 9.52 -6.74
N ASP A 57 -10.36 9.46 -5.80
CA ASP A 57 -10.27 10.44 -4.72
C ASP A 57 -9.35 11.62 -5.11
N ALA A 58 -8.66 11.53 -6.25
CA ALA A 58 -7.80 12.58 -6.79
C ALA A 58 -8.59 13.86 -7.14
N PRO A 59 -8.09 15.07 -6.82
CA PRO A 59 -8.75 16.31 -7.21
C PRO A 59 -9.02 16.44 -8.72
N GLN A 60 -8.15 15.86 -9.55
CA GLN A 60 -8.19 15.91 -11.01
C GLN A 60 -9.35 15.09 -11.60
N SER A 61 -9.92 14.14 -10.85
CA SER A 61 -11.02 13.29 -11.31
C SER A 61 -12.40 13.76 -10.86
N LYS A 62 -12.51 14.90 -10.16
CA LYS A 62 -13.78 15.45 -9.61
C LYS A 62 -14.90 15.72 -10.63
N GLY A 63 -14.64 15.57 -11.93
CA GLY A 63 -15.63 15.65 -13.00
C GLY A 63 -15.77 14.39 -13.87
N MET A 64 -15.05 13.32 -13.53
CA MET A 64 -15.07 12.08 -14.30
C MET A 64 -16.21 11.17 -13.86
N PRO A 65 -16.99 10.60 -14.79
CA PRO A 65 -17.99 9.60 -14.43
C PRO A 65 -17.30 8.32 -13.94
N PRO A 66 -17.89 7.57 -12.97
CA PRO A 66 -17.25 6.40 -12.36
C PRO A 66 -16.77 5.36 -13.37
N PHE A 67 -17.54 5.10 -14.44
CA PHE A 67 -17.16 4.13 -15.47
C PHE A 67 -15.85 4.50 -16.17
N ALA A 68 -15.53 5.79 -16.31
CA ALA A 68 -14.30 6.24 -16.95
C ALA A 68 -13.07 6.00 -16.05
N ILE A 69 -13.23 6.17 -14.73
CA ILE A 69 -12.18 5.84 -13.75
C ILE A 69 -11.89 4.34 -13.76
N THR A 70 -12.94 3.52 -13.74
CA THR A 70 -12.80 2.05 -13.81
C THR A 70 -12.16 1.63 -15.14
N LEU A 71 -12.57 2.22 -16.28
CA LEU A 71 -11.97 1.93 -17.59
C LEU A 71 -10.49 2.30 -17.66
N LEU A 72 -10.10 3.47 -17.14
CA LEU A 72 -8.71 3.89 -17.05
C LEU A 72 -7.90 2.95 -16.15
N THR A 73 -8.46 2.59 -14.99
CA THR A 73 -7.80 1.67 -14.06
C THR A 73 -7.60 0.30 -14.71
N ASN A 74 -8.60 -0.23 -15.41
CA ASN A 74 -8.49 -1.49 -16.14
C ASN A 74 -7.45 -1.41 -17.26
N LEU A 75 -7.40 -0.31 -18.01
CA LEU A 75 -6.42 -0.11 -19.07
C LEU A 75 -4.99 -0.06 -18.52
N VAL A 76 -4.78 0.66 -17.42
CA VAL A 76 -3.47 0.75 -16.74
C VAL A 76 -3.09 -0.61 -16.15
N THR A 77 -4.04 -1.32 -15.54
CA THR A 77 -3.83 -2.64 -14.94
C THR A 77 -3.45 -3.67 -15.99
N TRP A 78 -4.17 -3.68 -17.11
CA TRP A 78 -3.90 -4.54 -18.27
C TRP A 78 -2.52 -4.26 -18.88
N ARG A 79 -2.18 -2.99 -19.13
CA ARG A 79 -0.85 -2.62 -19.64
C ARG A 79 0.29 -2.89 -18.66
N GLY A 80 0.03 -2.70 -17.38
CA GLY A 80 1.02 -2.87 -16.32
C GLY A 80 1.27 -4.32 -15.94
N THR A 81 0.51 -5.27 -16.48
CA THR A 81 0.56 -6.70 -16.11
C THR A 81 0.47 -6.91 -14.60
N PHE A 82 -0.30 -6.06 -13.91
CA PHE A 82 -0.49 -6.23 -12.47
C PHE A 82 -1.39 -7.46 -12.27
N PRO A 83 -0.90 -8.55 -11.65
CA PRO A 83 -1.75 -9.70 -11.36
C PRO A 83 -2.90 -9.28 -10.44
N SER A 84 -3.97 -10.08 -10.40
CA SER A 84 -5.01 -9.91 -9.38
C SER A 84 -4.36 -10.08 -8.01
N VAL A 85 -4.08 -8.97 -7.35
CA VAL A 85 -3.49 -8.91 -6.01
C VAL A 85 -4.59 -8.54 -5.03
N PRO A 86 -4.58 -9.12 -3.82
CA PRO A 86 -5.57 -8.78 -2.80
C PRO A 86 -5.62 -7.27 -2.58
N GLU A 87 -6.81 -6.79 -2.23
CA GLU A 87 -6.97 -5.39 -1.87
C GLU A 87 -6.13 -5.08 -0.63
N ALA A 88 -5.53 -3.90 -0.58
CA ALA A 88 -4.64 -3.54 0.53
C ALA A 88 -5.36 -3.67 1.88
N ALA A 89 -6.62 -3.23 1.95
CA ALA A 89 -7.43 -3.35 3.15
C ALA A 89 -7.69 -4.81 3.58
N GLU A 90 -7.89 -5.73 2.64
CA GLU A 90 -8.07 -7.16 2.93
C GLU A 90 -6.80 -7.77 3.55
N VAL A 91 -5.64 -7.45 2.98
CA VAL A 91 -4.35 -7.90 3.54
C VAL A 91 -4.16 -7.36 4.96
N MET A 92 -4.50 -6.09 5.19
CA MET A 92 -4.37 -5.47 6.50
C MET A 92 -5.37 -6.05 7.52
N GLY A 93 -6.59 -6.40 7.09
CA GLY A 93 -7.62 -7.03 7.93
C GLY A 93 -7.18 -8.35 8.59
N GLY A 94 -6.33 -9.12 7.91
CA GLY A 94 -5.76 -10.37 8.43
C GLY A 94 -4.36 -10.22 9.02
N TYR A 95 -3.82 -9.00 9.12
CA TYR A 95 -2.41 -8.80 9.41
C TYR A 95 -2.04 -9.07 10.88
N ASN A 96 -1.26 -10.12 11.10
CA ASN A 96 -0.72 -10.50 12.41
C ASN A 96 0.82 -10.46 12.45
N GLY A 97 1.43 -9.78 11.49
CA GLY A 97 2.88 -9.72 11.30
C GLY A 97 3.60 -8.69 12.18
N PRO A 98 4.85 -8.33 11.81
CA PRO A 98 5.71 -7.41 12.55
C PRO A 98 5.10 -6.01 12.77
N PRO A 99 5.69 -5.19 13.66
CA PRO A 99 5.25 -3.81 13.88
C PRO A 99 5.17 -3.01 12.58
N LEU A 100 4.09 -2.25 12.42
CA LEU A 100 3.83 -1.37 11.29
C LEU A 100 3.88 0.07 11.80
N LEU A 101 4.51 0.95 11.03
CA LEU A 101 4.48 2.39 11.23
C LEU A 101 3.89 3.05 9.99
N PHE A 102 2.82 3.81 10.18
CA PHE A 102 2.26 4.68 9.14
C PHE A 102 2.85 6.07 9.30
N ILE A 103 3.26 6.69 8.19
CA ILE A 103 3.71 8.08 8.14
C ILE A 103 2.92 8.75 7.01
N HIS A 104 2.09 9.74 7.31
CA HIS A 104 1.31 10.42 6.28
C HIS A 104 0.98 11.84 6.72
N SER A 105 1.41 12.83 5.93
CA SER A 105 1.04 14.22 6.14
C SER A 105 -0.44 14.45 5.84
N GLN A 106 -1.13 15.17 6.72
CA GLN A 106 -2.51 15.65 6.46
C GLN A 106 -2.59 16.67 5.31
N SER A 107 -1.45 17.19 4.87
CA SER A 107 -1.35 18.14 3.76
C SER A 107 -1.07 17.49 2.40
N ASP A 108 -0.93 16.16 2.32
CA ASP A 108 -0.70 15.45 1.07
C ASP A 108 -1.88 15.70 0.09
N GLN A 109 -1.54 16.18 -1.11
CA GLN A 109 -2.51 16.51 -2.17
C GLN A 109 -2.59 15.42 -3.26
N VAL A 110 -1.76 14.39 -3.16
CA VAL A 110 -1.64 13.29 -4.13
C VAL A 110 -2.35 12.05 -3.61
N VAL A 111 -1.99 11.59 -2.42
CA VAL A 111 -2.66 10.47 -1.75
C VAL A 111 -3.45 11.04 -0.58
N PRO A 112 -4.79 10.88 -0.52
CA PRO A 112 -5.56 11.37 0.61
C PRO A 112 -5.13 10.68 1.92
N PHE A 113 -4.98 11.47 2.99
CA PHE A 113 -4.66 10.98 4.33
C PHE A 113 -5.59 9.83 4.78
N ALA A 114 -6.87 9.89 4.41
CA ALA A 114 -7.88 8.88 4.69
C ALA A 114 -7.48 7.46 4.25
N HIS A 115 -6.62 7.30 3.22
CA HIS A 115 -6.15 5.98 2.81
C HIS A 115 -5.33 5.29 3.92
N SER A 116 -4.52 6.06 4.66
CA SER A 116 -3.77 5.54 5.81
C SER A 116 -4.64 5.26 7.00
N GLU A 117 -5.67 6.08 7.25
CA GLU A 117 -6.64 5.82 8.32
C GLU A 117 -7.35 4.48 8.10
N ILE A 118 -7.86 4.25 6.89
CA ILE A 118 -8.54 3.00 6.52
C ILE A 118 -7.60 1.80 6.66
N LEU A 119 -6.36 1.90 6.22
CA LEU A 119 -5.38 0.81 6.32
C LEU A 119 -4.96 0.51 7.77
N ALA A 120 -4.80 1.55 8.59
CA ALA A 120 -4.46 1.38 10.00
C ALA A 120 -5.62 0.76 10.78
N GLU A 121 -6.85 1.26 10.55
CA GLU A 121 -8.07 0.69 11.13
C GLU A 121 -8.24 -0.78 10.74
N ALA A 122 -8.05 -1.12 9.46
CA ALA A 122 -8.08 -2.51 8.99
C ALA A 122 -7.03 -3.38 9.70
N ALA A 123 -5.85 -2.85 10.01
CA ALA A 123 -4.82 -3.56 10.76
C ALA A 123 -5.10 -3.71 12.27
N GLY A 124 -6.22 -3.15 12.76
CA GLY A 124 -6.52 -3.05 14.18
C GLY A 124 -5.51 -2.16 14.93
N ARG A 125 -4.90 -1.19 14.25
CA ARG A 125 -3.89 -0.29 14.83
C ARG A 125 -4.30 1.17 14.66
N ALA A 126 -4.01 2.00 15.67
CA ALA A 126 -4.14 3.44 15.51
C ALA A 126 -3.01 3.96 14.59
N ALA A 127 -3.35 4.73 13.56
CA ALA A 127 -2.36 5.47 12.79
C ALA A 127 -1.74 6.55 13.69
N SER A 128 -0.43 6.51 13.91
CA SER A 128 0.30 7.61 14.55
C SER A 128 0.60 8.68 13.49
N THR A 129 0.23 9.93 13.79
CA THR A 129 0.34 11.07 12.87
C THR A 129 1.53 11.96 13.21
N TRP A 130 2.19 12.48 12.18
CA TRP A 130 3.26 13.49 12.28
C TRP A 130 3.10 14.51 11.16
#